data_AF-A0A177AHU2-F1
#
_entry.id   AF-A0A177AHU2-F1
#
_cell.length_a   1.000
_cell.length_b   1.000
_cell.length_c   1.000
_cell.angle_alpha   90.00
_cell.angle_beta   90.00
_cell.angle_gamma   90.00
#
_symmetry.space_group_name_H-M   'P 1'
#
loop_
_entity.id
_entity.type
_entity.pdbx_description
1 polymer ?
#
loop_
_entity_poly.entity_id
_entity_poly.type
_entity_poly.pdbx_seq_one_letter_code
_entity_poly.pdbx_strand_id
1 'polypeptide(L)'
;MFIKSSPSPNGNYDELAFGGPLNFRGYYPGYSVDATAAKNAWTCALLKAHPHNTAGTVKLASADPRDPPKISFNYFDAGSGDYAADLETITESIRIARWALGNQTN
;
A
#
# COMPACT_ATOMS: atom_id res chain seq x y z
N MET A 1 -2.20 -7.95 10.57
CA MET A 1 -1.52 -9.17 10.10
C MET A 1 -0.20 -8.75 9.51
N PHE A 2 0.91 -9.29 10.00
CA PHE A 2 2.20 -9.20 9.31
C PHE A 2 2.26 -10.35 8.32
N ILE A 3 2.56 -10.04 7.06
CA ILE A 3 2.63 -11.01 5.97
C ILE A 3 4.07 -11.03 5.47
N LYS A 4 4.60 -12.24 5.31
CA LYS A 4 5.87 -12.48 4.62
C LYS A 4 5.51 -13.09 3.27
N SER A 5 5.72 -12.33 2.22
CA SER A 5 5.47 -12.78 0.85
C SER A 5 6.56 -13.72 0.35
N SER A 6 6.27 -14.47 -0.72
CA SER A 6 7.26 -15.33 -1.35
C SER A 6 8.49 -14.59 -1.90
N PRO A 7 8.38 -13.38 -2.51
CA PRO A 7 9.54 -12.58 -2.93
C PRO A 7 10.12 -11.68 -1.83
N SER A 8 9.80 -11.93 -0.56
CA SER A 8 10.27 -11.11 0.55
C SER A 8 11.80 -10.94 0.54
N PRO A 9 12.31 -9.69 0.53
CA PRO A 9 13.74 -9.46 0.63
C PRO A 9 14.23 -9.87 2.01
N ASN A 10 15.25 -10.73 2.05
CA ASN A 10 15.92 -11.19 3.26
C ASN A 10 15.03 -11.97 4.25
N GLY A 11 13.88 -12.49 3.80
CA GLY A 11 13.01 -13.36 4.60
C GLY A 11 12.27 -12.66 5.74
N ASN A 12 12.22 -11.33 5.74
CA ASN A 12 11.48 -10.52 6.72
C ASN A 12 9.99 -10.39 6.38
N TYR A 13 9.16 -9.91 7.31
CA TYR A 13 7.83 -9.45 6.95
C TYR A 13 7.94 -8.21 6.05
N ASP A 14 7.23 -8.23 4.94
CA ASP A 14 7.31 -7.19 3.91
C ASP A 14 5.94 -6.64 3.54
N GLU A 15 4.93 -6.97 4.33
CA GLU A 15 3.59 -6.41 4.25
C GLU A 15 2.95 -6.31 5.64
N LEU A 16 2.26 -5.19 5.89
CA LEU A 16 1.33 -5.02 7.01
C LEU A 16 -0.10 -4.86 6.48
N ALA A 17 -0.95 -5.84 6.78
CA ALA A 17 -2.38 -5.77 6.50
C ALA A 17 -3.16 -5.45 7.78
N PHE A 18 -4.10 -4.51 7.73
CA PHE A 18 -5.06 -4.27 8.81
C PHE A 18 -6.47 -4.08 8.27
N GLY A 19 -7.45 -4.51 9.05
CA GLY A 19 -8.85 -4.48 8.66
C GLY A 19 -9.72 -3.79 9.68
N GLY A 20 -10.78 -3.11 9.22
CA GLY A 20 -11.76 -2.49 10.10
C GLY A 20 -13.03 -2.05 9.38
N PRO A 21 -14.09 -1.73 10.14
CA PRO A 21 -15.38 -1.26 9.60
C PRO A 21 -15.28 0.21 9.17
N LEU A 22 -14.43 0.45 8.17
CA LEU A 22 -14.14 1.76 7.61
C LEU A 22 -14.31 1.68 6.10
N ASN A 23 -14.92 2.69 5.50
CA ASN A 23 -14.87 2.93 4.06
C ASN A 23 -13.61 3.74 3.73
N PHE A 24 -12.43 3.17 4.02
CA PHE A 24 -11.16 3.89 3.93
C PHE A 24 -10.68 3.96 2.47
N ARG A 25 -10.56 5.18 1.93
CA ARG A 25 -10.19 5.45 0.53
C ARG A 25 -8.83 6.17 0.39
N GLY A 26 -8.06 6.19 1.47
CA GLY A 26 -6.85 7.00 1.58
C GLY A 26 -7.05 8.25 2.44
N TYR A 27 -5.99 9.04 2.55
CA TYR A 27 -5.93 10.21 3.42
C TYR A 27 -6.24 11.48 2.64
N TYR A 28 -7.16 12.28 3.16
CA TYR A 28 -7.54 13.60 2.64
C TYR A 28 -8.24 14.40 3.76
N PRO A 29 -8.31 15.73 3.70
CA PRO A 29 -9.07 16.50 4.70
C PRO A 29 -10.52 16.02 4.80
N GLY A 30 -10.96 15.63 6.00
CA GLY A 30 -12.30 15.08 6.24
C GLY A 30 -12.41 13.54 6.17
N TYR A 31 -11.35 12.83 5.74
CA TYR A 31 -11.41 11.37 5.52
C TYR A 31 -11.92 10.56 6.72
N SER A 32 -11.63 10.99 7.95
CA SER A 32 -12.02 10.27 9.17
C SER A 32 -13.54 10.29 9.41
N VAL A 33 -14.20 11.38 9.02
CA VAL A 33 -15.66 11.50 9.06
C VAL A 33 -16.27 10.65 7.95
N ASP A 34 -15.77 10.78 6.72
CA ASP A 34 -16.32 10.07 5.56
C ASP A 34 -16.11 8.55 5.66
N ALA A 35 -14.96 8.10 6.18
CA ALA A 35 -14.65 6.69 6.36
C ALA A 35 -15.56 6.00 7.38
N THR A 36 -16.14 6.75 8.32
CA THR A 36 -17.00 6.21 9.40
C THR A 36 -18.49 6.46 9.18
N ALA A 37 -18.87 7.23 8.14
CA ALA A 37 -20.27 7.54 7.83
C ALA A 37 -21.08 6.30 7.40
N ALA A 38 -20.47 5.37 6.65
CA ALA A 38 -21.10 4.13 6.21
C ALA A 38 -20.90 3.01 7.24
N LYS A 39 -21.98 2.31 7.60
CA LYS A 39 -21.97 1.21 8.60
C LYS A 39 -21.94 -0.19 8.00
N ASN A 40 -21.85 -0.29 6.68
CA ASN A 40 -21.88 -1.53 5.91
C ASN A 40 -20.63 -1.66 5.00
N ALA A 41 -19.51 -1.10 5.44
CA ALA A 41 -18.24 -1.13 4.73
C ALA A 41 -17.17 -1.82 5.58
N TRP A 42 -16.30 -2.56 4.90
CA TRP A 42 -15.10 -3.14 5.47
C TRP A 42 -13.93 -2.86 4.53
N THR A 43 -12.82 -2.39 5.09
CA THR A 43 -11.57 -2.22 4.34
C THR A 43 -10.51 -3.13 4.93
N CYS A 44 -9.80 -3.87 4.07
CA CYS A 44 -8.49 -4.42 4.37
C CYS A 44 -7.44 -3.50 3.74
N ALA A 45 -6.78 -2.67 4.54
CA ALA A 45 -5.68 -1.82 4.10
C ALA A 45 -4.37 -2.62 4.10
N LEU A 46 -3.60 -2.46 3.03
CA LEU A 46 -2.38 -3.20 2.71
C LEU A 46 -1.22 -2.20 2.58
N LEU A 47 -0.16 -2.41 3.35
CA LEU A 47 1.03 -1.56 3.39
C LEU A 47 2.27 -2.40 3.06
N LYS A 48 2.79 -2.23 1.84
CA LYS A 48 4.04 -2.84 1.38
C LYS A 48 5.22 -2.21 2.12
N ALA A 49 5.99 -3.05 2.79
CA ALA A 49 7.30 -2.72 3.32
C ALA A 49 8.39 -3.29 2.41
N HIS A 50 9.61 -2.76 2.53
CA HIS A 50 10.78 -3.23 1.76
C HIS A 50 10.51 -3.35 0.24
N PRO A 51 10.08 -2.26 -0.44
CA PRO A 51 9.88 -2.31 -1.87
C PRO A 51 11.21 -2.60 -2.58
N HIS A 52 11.16 -3.47 -3.59
CA HIS A 52 12.28 -3.73 -4.48
C HIS A 52 12.51 -2.56 -5.46
N ASN A 53 11.43 -1.85 -5.82
CA ASN A 53 11.51 -0.66 -6.66
C ASN A 53 12.18 0.53 -5.95
N THR A 54 13.24 1.02 -6.56
CA THR A 54 14.03 2.18 -6.07
C THR A 54 14.12 3.32 -7.10
N ALA A 55 13.32 3.30 -8.17
CA ALA A 55 13.38 4.30 -9.25
C ALA A 55 12.79 5.67 -8.92
N GLY A 56 12.24 5.86 -7.72
CA GLY A 56 11.62 7.12 -7.34
C GLY A 56 12.56 8.33 -7.52
N THR A 57 12.00 9.46 -7.95
CA THR A 57 12.74 10.71 -8.12
C THR A 57 12.05 11.86 -7.40
N VAL A 58 12.87 12.79 -6.91
CA VAL A 58 12.43 14.09 -6.41
C VAL A 58 13.24 15.13 -7.16
N LYS A 59 12.56 16.03 -7.87
CA LYS A 59 13.18 17.11 -8.64
C LYS A 59 12.65 18.45 -8.16
N LEU A 60 13.53 19.42 -7.98
CA LEU A 60 13.10 20.79 -7.70
C LEU A 60 12.20 21.28 -8.84
N ALA A 61 11.09 21.92 -8.48
CA ALA A 61 10.21 22.55 -9.46
C ALA A 61 10.78 23.89 -9.94
N SER A 62 11.43 24.63 -9.04
CA SER A 62 12.10 25.90 -9.29
C SER A 62 13.19 26.15 -8.23
N ALA A 63 13.77 27.35 -8.20
CA ALA A 63 14.66 27.81 -7.13
C ALA A 63 13.91 28.41 -5.91
N ASP A 64 12.59 28.61 -5.98
CA ASP A 64 11.79 29.06 -4.83
C ASP A 64 11.57 27.90 -3.85
N PRO A 65 12.04 27.99 -2.58
CA PRO A 65 11.84 26.93 -1.60
C PRO A 65 10.38 26.72 -1.20
N ARG A 66 9.45 27.59 -1.60
CA ARG A 66 8.00 27.43 -1.39
C ARG A 66 7.33 26.61 -2.49
N ASP A 67 7.98 26.41 -3.63
CA ASP A 67 7.42 25.61 -4.70
C ASP A 67 7.54 24.12 -4.36
N PRO A 68 6.42 23.36 -4.37
CA PRO A 68 6.46 21.94 -4.06
C PRO A 68 7.29 21.19 -5.12
N PRO A 69 8.18 20.26 -4.72
CA PRO A 69 9.00 19.52 -5.66
C PRO A 69 8.15 18.60 -6.53
N LYS A 70 8.66 18.27 -7.72
CA LYS A 70 8.10 17.23 -8.58
C LYS A 70 8.55 15.87 -8.02
N ILE A 71 7.60 15.14 -7.45
CA ILE A 71 7.83 13.80 -6.89
C ILE A 71 7.24 12.77 -7.87
N SER A 72 8.06 11.83 -8.33
CA SER A 72 7.58 10.67 -9.09
C SER A 72 8.07 9.40 -8.41
N PHE A 73 7.16 8.59 -7.89
CA PHE A 73 7.51 7.31 -7.29
C PHE A 73 7.89 6.25 -8.32
N ASN A 74 7.51 6.44 -9.59
CA ASN A 74 7.74 5.49 -10.67
C ASN A 74 7.25 4.08 -10.29
N TYR A 75 6.00 3.98 -9.83
CA TYR A 75 5.42 2.70 -9.40
C TYR A 75 5.36 1.69 -10.55
N PHE A 76 5.43 0.41 -10.17
CA PHE A 76 5.23 -0.74 -11.06
C PHE A 76 6.15 -0.70 -12.29
N ASP A 77 5.57 -0.82 -13.48
CA ASP A 77 6.26 -0.91 -14.77
C ASP A 77 7.00 0.38 -15.17
N ALA A 78 6.70 1.51 -14.51
CA ALA A 78 7.46 2.75 -14.66
C ALA A 78 8.77 2.77 -13.82
N GLY A 79 8.97 1.78 -12.95
CA GLY A 79 10.09 1.70 -12.00
C GLY A 79 11.36 1.06 -12.55
N SER A 80 12.34 0.84 -11.67
CA SER A 80 13.60 0.15 -11.95
C SER A 80 13.69 -1.13 -11.12
N GLY A 81 14.30 -2.17 -11.68
CA GLY A 81 14.53 -3.43 -10.98
C GLY A 81 13.38 -4.42 -11.16
N ASP A 82 13.19 -5.28 -10.16
CA ASP A 82 12.20 -6.35 -10.16
C ASP A 82 10.84 -5.85 -9.62
N TYR A 83 10.17 -4.97 -10.38
CA TYR A 83 8.83 -4.50 -10.00
C TYR A 83 7.80 -5.64 -9.96
N ALA A 84 8.08 -6.77 -10.64
CA ALA A 84 7.24 -7.94 -10.64
C ALA A 84 7.20 -8.60 -9.25
N ALA A 85 8.34 -8.63 -8.54
CA ALA A 85 8.38 -9.06 -7.14
C ALA A 85 7.49 -8.21 -6.23
N ASP A 86 7.51 -6.88 -6.37
CA ASP A 86 6.63 -5.99 -5.60
C ASP A 86 5.14 -6.23 -5.92
N LEU A 87 4.80 -6.46 -7.19
CA LEU A 87 3.45 -6.83 -7.62
C LEU A 87 3.01 -8.18 -7.05
N GLU A 88 3.92 -9.16 -7.01
CA GLU A 88 3.66 -10.47 -6.43
C GLU A 88 3.39 -10.36 -4.92
N THR A 89 4.20 -9.61 -4.17
CA THR A 89 3.94 -9.33 -2.74
C THR A 89 2.53 -8.77 -2.53
N ILE A 90 2.15 -7.73 -3.29
CA ILE A 90 0.83 -7.09 -3.14
C ILE A 90 -0.28 -8.08 -3.50
N THR A 91 -0.09 -8.88 -4.54
CA THR A 91 -1.07 -9.88 -4.99
C THR A 91 -1.29 -10.95 -3.93
N GLU A 92 -0.23 -11.50 -3.35
CA GLU A 92 -0.31 -12.47 -2.25
C GLU A 92 -1.04 -11.87 -1.04
N SER A 93 -0.72 -10.63 -0.70
CA SER A 93 -1.32 -9.91 0.42
C SER A 93 -2.83 -9.70 0.23
N ILE A 94 -3.27 -9.35 -0.98
CA ILE A 94 -4.69 -9.27 -1.35
C ILE A 94 -5.36 -10.65 -1.21
N ARG A 95 -4.72 -11.73 -1.70
CA ARG A 95 -5.27 -13.09 -1.60
C ARG A 95 -5.46 -13.50 -0.13
N ILE A 96 -4.47 -13.24 0.71
CA ILE A 96 -4.54 -13.52 2.16
C ILE A 96 -5.66 -12.70 2.81
N ALA A 97 -5.76 -11.41 2.52
CA ALA A 97 -6.82 -10.55 3.07
C ALA A 97 -8.23 -11.02 2.68
N ARG A 98 -8.42 -11.41 1.41
CA ARG A 98 -9.70 -11.96 0.91
C ARG A 98 -10.02 -13.31 1.55
N TRP A 99 -9.02 -14.19 1.66
CA TRP A 99 -9.18 -15.47 2.33
C TRP A 99 -9.56 -15.29 3.79
N ALA A 100 -8.86 -14.42 4.53
CA ALA A 100 -9.15 -14.15 5.93
C ALA A 100 -10.58 -13.65 6.12
N LEU A 101 -11.03 -12.68 5.30
CA LEU A 101 -12.39 -12.16 5.36
C LEU A 101 -13.45 -13.20 5.00
N GLY A 102 -13.19 -14.05 4.00
CA GLY A 102 -14.13 -15.08 3.55
C GLY A 102 -14.21 -16.32 4.47
N ASN A 103 -13.23 -16.51 5.36
CA ASN A 103 -13.14 -17.66 6.26
C ASN A 103 -13.37 -17.27 7.73
N GLN A 104 -14.12 -16.19 7.97
CA GLN A 104 -14.64 -15.88 9.30
C GLN A 104 -15.78 -16.87 9.62
N THR A 105 -15.47 -17.94 10.36
CA THR A 105 -16.48 -18.90 10.83
C THR A 105 -17.21 -18.37 12.05
N ASN A 106 -18.50 -18.75 12.21
CA ASN A 106 -19.19 -18.66 13.49
C ASN A 106 -18.79 -19.82 14.41
#